data_AF-A0A1X9LY42-F1
#
_entry.id   AF-A0A1X9LY42-F1
#
_cell.length_a   1.000
_cell.length_b   1.000
_cell.length_c   1.000
_cell.angle_alpha   90.00
_cell.angle_beta   90.00
_cell.angle_gamma   90.00
#
_symmetry.space_group_name_H-M   'P 1'
#
loop_
_entity.id
_entity.type
_entity.pdbx_description
1 polymer ?
#
loop_
_entity_poly.entity_id
_entity_poly.type
_entity_poly.pdbx_seq_one_letter_code
_entity_poly.pdbx_strand_id
1 'polypeptide(L)'
;MVALVVSSLLIRSHPATRDDVAGWLPLVEADVREGSGPLTLVIADRSYEIPTSPSGEGVSTRELLPEGPVITVSGALPFELRMRGETLFAGAIDVSDDGSWLVRPPALPAGHLLVQASADEDAPWVAATAWVPGEVDEYSVYAGLRYDGDVLPVSLEVDSVRLAGGASRVRVESPALRAWLLADYSDSDEWHELFENPGEYALEVGGSTIEFSVVDGVLRTGGPAELDLAGDLVLFADDRPVWGGVVAHPTDVRSWYERFLDFGSEGGSDDTGSNDAAGSSAEARAAIESVQTHVGTYRDDLAAGGGSLDHDQVDYALSDFLPLRERITALRASEPDDLDLAAAAGELDELIALAERFLRGESDEVEALLAPFRAVLRADKLAICLDRPPHEYRYLTSGKREISTPEELAAAPVWYFEGGGTEGGLLLEVSSWSVIGFHFAPDHTLTDRTETSGLGASAPSSAFP
;
A
#
# COMPACT_ATOMS: atom_id res chain seq x y z
N MET A 1 14.65 15.05 -14.60
CA MET A 1 14.55 14.75 -13.16
C MET A 1 14.52 13.24 -13.07
N VAL A 2 15.47 12.61 -12.39
CA VAL A 2 15.51 11.15 -12.24
C VAL A 2 14.77 10.85 -10.94
N ALA A 3 13.62 10.18 -11.03
CA ALA A 3 12.97 9.59 -9.87
C ALA A 3 13.70 8.28 -9.59
N LEU A 4 14.45 8.22 -8.50
CA LEU A 4 15.17 7.03 -8.09
C LEU A 4 14.44 6.48 -6.85
N VAL A 5 13.52 5.55 -7.05
CA VAL A 5 12.92 4.80 -5.93
C VAL A 5 13.92 3.72 -5.54
N VAL A 6 14.62 3.89 -4.43
CA VAL A 6 15.49 2.84 -3.86
C VAL A 6 14.71 2.19 -2.74
N SER A 7 14.01 1.12 -3.06
CA SER A 7 13.20 0.38 -2.10
C SER A 7 14.04 -0.50 -1.17
N SER A 8 15.24 -0.97 -1.58
CA SER A 8 16.23 -1.66 -0.71
C SER A 8 17.59 -1.92 -1.39
N LEU A 9 18.64 -2.29 -0.62
CA LEU A 9 20.03 -2.55 -1.08
C LEU A 9 20.51 -3.97 -0.68
N LEU A 10 21.22 -4.70 -1.57
CA LEU A 10 21.65 -6.11 -1.38
C LEU A 10 23.18 -6.30 -1.26
N ILE A 11 23.65 -7.13 -0.30
CA ILE A 11 25.05 -7.65 -0.24
C ILE A 11 25.05 -9.13 0.18
N ARG A 12 25.88 -9.95 -0.48
CA ARG A 12 26.04 -11.40 -0.18
C ARG A 12 27.09 -11.62 0.92
N SER A 13 26.72 -12.26 2.02
CA SER A 13 27.68 -12.86 2.98
C SER A 13 27.80 -14.36 2.73
N HIS A 14 29.02 -14.89 2.72
CA HIS A 14 29.30 -16.33 2.65
C HIS A 14 29.58 -16.84 4.07
N PRO A 15 28.94 -17.93 4.55
CA PRO A 15 29.19 -18.46 5.89
C PRO A 15 30.48 -19.29 5.95
N ALA A 16 31.18 -19.20 7.10
CA ALA A 16 32.44 -19.90 7.35
C ALA A 16 32.27 -21.36 7.83
N THR A 17 31.05 -21.83 8.15
CA THR A 17 30.82 -23.17 8.73
C THR A 17 29.49 -23.80 8.31
N ARG A 18 29.41 -25.14 8.48
CA ARG A 18 28.71 -26.10 7.61
C ARG A 18 27.22 -26.40 7.93
N ASP A 19 26.59 -25.77 8.91
CA ASP A 19 25.28 -26.22 9.41
C ASP A 19 24.13 -25.19 9.43
N ASP A 20 24.24 -24.02 8.78
CA ASP A 20 23.13 -23.04 8.74
C ASP A 20 22.61 -22.74 7.32
N VAL A 21 21.30 -22.52 7.26
CA VAL A 21 20.48 -22.26 6.06
C VAL A 21 21.03 -21.05 5.29
N ALA A 22 21.29 -21.23 4.00
CA ALA A 22 21.54 -20.12 3.08
C ALA A 22 20.27 -19.25 2.98
N GLY A 23 20.24 -18.16 3.74
CA GLY A 23 19.20 -17.14 3.63
C GLY A 23 19.43 -16.29 2.38
N TRP A 24 18.41 -16.18 1.54
CA TRP A 24 18.36 -15.25 0.42
C TRP A 24 17.64 -13.97 0.88
N LEU A 25 18.05 -12.81 0.38
CA LEU A 25 17.53 -11.48 0.73
C LEU A 25 16.93 -10.76 -0.50
N PRO A 26 16.05 -9.74 -0.33
CA PRO A 26 15.18 -9.18 -1.39
C PRO A 26 15.84 -8.15 -2.33
N LEU A 27 15.32 -8.08 -3.55
CA LEU A 27 15.80 -7.39 -4.78
C LEU A 27 16.12 -5.89 -4.63
N VAL A 28 17.11 -5.40 -5.39
CA VAL A 28 17.20 -3.96 -5.74
C VAL A 28 16.40 -3.77 -7.01
N GLU A 29 15.27 -3.08 -6.94
CA GLU A 29 14.63 -2.50 -8.11
C GLU A 29 15.01 -1.02 -8.16
N ALA A 30 15.84 -0.67 -9.14
CA ALA A 30 16.09 0.71 -9.50
C ALA A 30 15.55 0.89 -10.90
N ASP A 31 14.46 1.65 -11.03
CA ASP A 31 13.90 2.00 -12.32
C ASP A 31 14.72 3.15 -12.92
N VAL A 32 15.69 2.79 -13.77
CA VAL A 32 16.63 3.75 -14.37
C VAL A 32 16.24 3.98 -15.82
N ARG A 33 15.60 5.12 -16.09
CA ARG A 33 15.18 5.51 -17.44
C ARG A 33 16.32 5.49 -18.45
N GLU A 34 15.98 5.18 -19.71
CA GLU A 34 16.90 5.16 -20.84
C GLU A 34 17.70 6.48 -20.93
N GLY A 35 19.02 6.38 -21.05
CA GLY A 35 19.92 7.53 -21.18
C GLY A 35 20.51 8.07 -19.87
N SER A 36 20.16 7.54 -18.69
CA SER A 36 20.63 8.05 -17.39
C SER A 36 22.12 7.77 -17.07
N GLY A 37 22.78 6.89 -17.83
CA GLY A 37 24.18 6.47 -17.59
C GLY A 37 24.27 5.37 -16.52
N PRO A 38 25.43 4.70 -16.37
CA PRO A 38 25.56 3.56 -15.46
C PRO A 38 25.39 4.00 -14.00
N LEU A 39 24.63 3.21 -13.26
CA LEU A 39 24.50 3.31 -11.81
C LEU A 39 25.71 2.60 -11.19
N THR A 40 26.34 3.20 -10.18
CA THR A 40 27.53 2.67 -9.50
C THR A 40 27.27 2.60 -8.01
N LEU A 41 27.23 1.40 -7.44
CA LEU A 41 27.20 1.20 -6.00
C LEU A 41 28.64 1.18 -5.47
N VAL A 42 28.96 2.05 -4.51
CA VAL A 42 30.23 2.10 -3.81
C VAL A 42 29.98 1.60 -2.38
N ILE A 43 30.71 0.58 -1.93
CA ILE A 43 30.65 0.10 -0.54
C ILE A 43 32.07 0.15 0.02
N ALA A 44 32.26 0.89 1.09
CA ALA A 44 33.57 1.28 1.63
C ALA A 44 34.47 1.93 0.56
N ASP A 45 35.44 1.19 0.03
CA ASP A 45 36.42 1.64 -0.97
C ASP A 45 36.28 0.91 -2.32
N ARG A 46 35.21 0.13 -2.51
CA ARG A 46 34.96 -0.67 -3.72
C ARG A 46 33.77 -0.14 -4.50
N SER A 47 33.90 -0.10 -5.83
CA SER A 47 32.83 0.31 -6.74
C SER A 47 32.33 -0.86 -7.57
N TYR A 48 31.02 -0.96 -7.71
CA TYR A 48 30.27 -1.98 -8.43
C TYR A 48 29.37 -1.28 -9.45
N GLU A 49 29.61 -1.48 -10.74
CA GLU A 49 28.72 -0.97 -11.79
C GLU A 49 27.46 -1.85 -11.88
N ILE A 50 26.30 -1.22 -11.78
CA ILE A 50 24.98 -1.83 -11.99
C ILE A 50 24.58 -1.47 -13.42
N PRO A 51 24.61 -2.41 -14.37
CA PRO A 51 24.17 -2.13 -15.73
C PRO A 51 22.69 -1.78 -15.75
N THR A 52 22.37 -0.78 -16.55
CA THR A 52 21.01 -0.31 -16.81
C THR A 52 20.46 -1.04 -18.03
N SER A 53 19.22 -1.55 -17.98
CA SER A 53 18.59 -2.13 -19.17
C SER A 53 18.32 -1.03 -20.20
N PRO A 54 18.59 -1.24 -21.49
CA PRO A 54 18.12 -0.34 -22.54
C PRO A 54 16.59 -0.27 -22.64
N SER A 55 15.86 -1.30 -22.19
CA SER A 55 14.41 -1.41 -22.34
C SER A 55 13.60 -0.70 -21.26
N GLY A 56 14.23 -0.14 -20.21
CA GLY A 56 13.51 0.34 -19.02
C GLY A 56 12.94 -0.78 -18.14
N GLU A 57 13.05 -2.05 -18.54
CA GLU A 57 12.74 -3.18 -17.66
C GLU A 57 13.77 -3.23 -16.52
N GLY A 58 13.29 -3.35 -15.28
CA GLY A 58 14.14 -3.45 -14.10
C GLY A 58 15.18 -4.56 -14.26
N VAL A 59 16.47 -4.21 -14.23
CA VAL A 59 17.54 -5.21 -14.25
C VAL A 59 17.63 -5.84 -12.87
N SER A 60 17.22 -7.10 -12.75
CA SER A 60 17.50 -7.88 -11.55
C SER A 60 19.02 -8.01 -11.35
N THR A 61 19.55 -7.49 -10.24
CA THR A 61 20.97 -7.62 -9.88
C THR A 61 21.44 -9.06 -9.62
N ARG A 62 20.53 -10.06 -9.72
CA ARG A 62 20.79 -11.50 -9.58
C ARG A 62 21.96 -12.02 -10.41
N GLU A 63 22.23 -11.42 -11.58
CA GLU A 63 23.26 -11.91 -12.52
C GLU A 63 24.61 -11.20 -12.40
N LEU A 64 24.74 -10.17 -11.55
CA LEU A 64 25.77 -9.14 -11.71
C LEU A 64 26.90 -9.12 -10.67
N LEU A 65 26.79 -9.92 -9.61
CA LEU A 65 27.90 -10.12 -8.68
C LEU A 65 28.62 -11.42 -9.05
N PRO A 66 29.74 -11.38 -9.81
CA PRO A 66 30.58 -12.56 -9.96
C PRO A 66 31.02 -13.05 -8.58
N GLU A 67 31.43 -14.32 -8.46
CA GLU A 67 32.00 -14.92 -7.24
C GLU A 67 33.17 -14.08 -6.70
N GLY A 68 32.86 -13.00 -6.00
CA GLY A 68 33.78 -12.07 -5.41
C GLY A 68 34.17 -12.52 -4.01
N PRO A 69 35.32 -12.04 -3.50
CA PRO A 69 35.78 -12.43 -2.17
C PRO A 69 34.75 -12.05 -1.11
N VAL A 70 34.43 -13.04 -0.27
CA VAL A 70 33.63 -12.88 0.94
C VAL A 70 34.27 -11.82 1.82
N ILE A 71 33.57 -10.72 2.07
CA ILE A 71 34.02 -9.71 3.00
C ILE A 71 33.31 -9.96 4.33
N THR A 72 34.04 -10.39 5.34
CA THR A 72 33.53 -10.46 6.72
C THR A 72 33.88 -9.14 7.39
N VAL A 73 32.88 -8.30 7.66
CA VAL A 73 33.07 -7.04 8.40
C VAL A 73 32.03 -7.00 9.52
N SER A 74 32.48 -6.68 10.73
CA SER A 74 31.61 -6.27 11.82
C SER A 74 31.68 -4.75 11.97
N GLY A 75 30.53 -4.10 12.14
CA GLY A 75 30.40 -2.64 12.26
C GLY A 75 29.75 -1.96 11.04
N ALA A 76 29.77 -0.62 11.06
CA ALA A 76 29.13 0.22 10.06
C ALA A 76 29.98 0.33 8.78
N LEU A 77 29.42 -0.14 7.65
CA LEU A 77 30.03 -0.04 6.33
C LEU A 77 29.43 1.13 5.55
N PRO A 78 30.16 2.22 5.27
CA PRO A 78 29.61 3.29 4.45
C PRO A 78 29.33 2.78 3.03
N PHE A 79 28.24 3.23 2.43
CA PHE A 79 27.96 3.03 1.02
C PHE A 79 27.51 4.31 0.34
N GLU A 80 27.70 4.38 -0.97
CA GLU A 80 27.22 5.46 -1.82
C GLU A 80 26.65 4.85 -3.10
N LEU A 81 25.47 5.27 -3.50
CA LEU A 81 24.92 5.00 -4.82
C LEU A 81 25.21 6.22 -5.69
N ARG A 82 26.01 6.04 -6.74
CA ARG A 82 26.44 7.10 -7.65
C ARG A 82 25.87 6.89 -9.04
N MET A 83 25.63 7.96 -9.78
CA MET A 83 25.30 7.92 -11.21
C MET A 83 26.11 8.99 -11.92
N ARG A 84 26.82 8.60 -13.00
CA ARG A 84 27.76 9.49 -13.73
C ARG A 84 28.82 10.16 -12.84
N GLY A 85 29.18 9.52 -11.72
CA GLY A 85 30.17 10.03 -10.77
C GLY A 85 29.62 10.98 -9.69
N GLU A 86 28.33 11.32 -9.73
CA GLU A 86 27.66 12.08 -8.67
C GLU A 86 26.98 11.14 -7.68
N THR A 87 27.03 11.47 -6.39
CA THR A 87 26.40 10.66 -5.33
C THR A 87 24.91 10.99 -5.26
N LEU A 88 24.06 10.01 -5.56
CA LEU A 88 22.60 10.10 -5.47
C LEU A 88 22.11 9.80 -4.06
N PHE A 89 22.71 8.78 -3.43
CA PHE A 89 22.37 8.34 -2.09
C PHE A 89 23.66 7.92 -1.38
N ALA A 90 23.75 8.14 -0.07
CA ALA A 90 24.83 7.63 0.76
C ALA A 90 24.24 7.02 2.03
N GLY A 91 24.94 6.14 2.72
CA GLY A 91 24.44 5.57 3.96
C GLY A 91 25.48 4.71 4.65
N ALA A 92 25.06 3.98 5.67
CA ALA A 92 25.88 2.98 6.36
C ALA A 92 25.10 1.67 6.49
N ILE A 93 25.77 0.55 6.26
CA ILE A 93 25.24 -0.78 6.47
C ILE A 93 25.82 -1.27 7.79
N ASP A 94 25.01 -1.33 8.83
CA ASP A 94 25.42 -1.92 10.10
C ASP A 94 25.28 -3.42 10.02
N VAL A 95 26.39 -4.14 10.20
CA VAL A 95 26.35 -5.59 10.34
C VAL A 95 26.53 -5.93 11.81
N SER A 96 25.52 -6.59 12.39
CA SER A 96 25.53 -7.06 13.78
C SER A 96 26.33 -8.37 13.91
N ASP A 97 26.65 -8.74 15.15
CA ASP A 97 27.45 -9.94 15.45
C ASP A 97 26.74 -11.26 15.10
N ASP A 98 25.41 -11.26 14.97
CA ASP A 98 24.62 -12.44 14.56
C ASP A 98 24.43 -12.54 13.04
N GLY A 99 25.01 -11.60 12.28
CA GLY A 99 24.93 -11.55 10.82
C GLY A 99 23.68 -10.83 10.29
N SER A 100 22.76 -10.38 11.15
CA SER A 100 21.73 -9.42 10.75
C SER A 100 22.34 -8.06 10.43
N TRP A 101 21.70 -7.29 9.57
CA TRP A 101 22.20 -5.98 9.18
C TRP A 101 21.09 -4.96 8.94
N LEU A 102 21.44 -3.68 9.07
CA LEU A 102 20.55 -2.54 8.92
C LEU A 102 21.18 -1.52 7.95
N VAL A 103 20.47 -1.18 6.87
CA VAL A 103 20.83 -0.01 6.04
C VAL A 103 20.34 1.24 6.76
N ARG A 104 21.28 2.03 7.26
CA ARG A 104 21.05 3.37 7.78
C ARG A 104 21.21 4.38 6.64
N PRO A 105 20.17 5.16 6.27
CA PRO A 105 20.37 6.37 5.47
C PRO A 105 21.37 7.31 6.18
N PRO A 106 22.02 8.24 5.46
CA PRO A 106 23.23 8.93 5.93
C PRO A 106 22.95 9.93 7.07
N ALA A 107 21.68 10.25 7.29
CA ALA A 107 21.06 10.56 8.56
C ALA A 107 19.63 10.02 8.40
N LEU A 108 19.06 9.36 9.41
CA LEU A 108 17.61 9.27 9.42
C LEU A 108 17.11 10.72 9.48
N PRO A 109 16.26 11.19 8.55
CA PRO A 109 15.63 12.49 8.71
C PRO A 109 14.98 12.54 10.09
N ALA A 110 14.92 13.70 10.74
CA ALA A 110 14.34 13.83 12.08
C ALA A 110 12.93 13.22 12.15
N GLY A 111 12.24 13.25 11.00
CA GLY A 111 11.03 12.50 10.71
C GLY A 111 10.52 12.79 9.30
N HIS A 112 9.28 12.41 9.04
CA HIS A 112 8.50 12.88 7.89
C HIS A 112 7.06 13.21 8.33
N LEU A 113 6.42 14.09 7.59
CA LEU A 113 4.98 14.31 7.63
C LEU A 113 4.34 13.46 6.54
N LEU A 114 3.14 12.98 6.81
CA LEU A 114 2.33 12.19 5.89
C LEU A 114 0.94 12.85 5.84
N VAL A 115 0.49 13.19 4.63
CA VAL A 115 -0.90 13.59 4.38
C VAL A 115 -1.60 12.41 3.72
N GLN A 116 -2.56 11.81 4.45
CA GLN A 116 -3.16 10.54 4.06
C GLN A 116 -4.40 10.74 3.19
N ALA A 117 -4.19 11.18 1.95
CA ALA A 117 -5.25 11.37 0.96
C ALA A 117 -5.97 10.06 0.61
N SER A 118 -5.28 8.92 0.67
CA SER A 118 -5.88 7.60 0.44
C SER A 118 -6.91 7.19 1.49
N ALA A 119 -6.79 7.72 2.72
CA ALA A 119 -7.69 7.40 3.81
C ALA A 119 -8.99 8.22 3.77
N ASP A 120 -8.90 9.49 3.38
CA ASP A 120 -10.03 10.41 3.22
C ASP A 120 -9.63 11.52 2.25
N GLU A 121 -10.02 11.40 0.98
CA GLU A 121 -9.63 12.34 -0.09
C GLU A 121 -10.18 13.75 0.15
N ASP A 122 -11.39 13.82 0.72
CA ASP A 122 -12.13 15.06 0.94
C ASP A 122 -11.68 15.76 2.22
N ALA A 123 -11.12 15.04 3.19
CA ALA A 123 -10.58 15.58 4.44
C ALA A 123 -9.35 14.79 4.95
N PRO A 124 -8.18 14.83 4.28
CA PRO A 124 -7.07 14.00 4.69
C PRO A 124 -6.50 14.45 6.01
N TRP A 125 -6.31 13.51 6.94
CA TRP A 125 -5.61 13.81 8.18
C TRP A 125 -4.10 13.87 7.95
N VAL A 126 -3.42 14.49 8.91
CA VAL A 126 -1.97 14.59 8.93
C VAL A 126 -1.41 13.67 10.00
N ALA A 127 -0.48 12.82 9.58
CA ALA A 127 0.34 12.00 10.44
C ALA A 127 1.79 12.45 10.35
N ALA A 128 2.60 12.03 11.31
CA ALA A 128 4.03 12.22 11.26
C ALA A 128 4.74 10.99 11.81
N THR A 129 5.91 10.71 11.28
CA THR A 129 6.78 9.66 11.80
C THR A 129 8.11 10.27 12.20
N ALA A 130 8.52 10.06 13.45
CA ALA A 130 9.83 10.43 13.96
C ALA A 130 10.66 9.18 14.28
N TRP A 131 11.98 9.30 14.18
CA TRP A 131 12.91 8.25 14.60
C TRP A 131 13.59 8.68 15.89
N VAL A 132 13.36 7.91 16.96
CA VAL A 132 13.86 8.24 18.30
C VAL A 132 14.95 7.25 18.69
N PRO A 133 16.15 7.71 19.11
CA PRO A 133 17.19 6.81 19.61
C PRO A 133 16.75 6.10 20.89
N GLY A 134 17.02 4.80 20.99
CA GLY A 134 16.69 3.98 22.15
C GLY A 134 15.36 3.24 22.02
N GLU A 135 15.01 2.52 23.08
CA GLU A 135 13.69 1.96 23.28
C GLU A 135 12.81 3.02 23.92
N VAL A 136 11.69 3.29 23.27
CA VAL A 136 10.74 4.30 23.68
C VAL A 136 9.48 3.60 24.16
N ASP A 137 9.09 3.88 25.40
CA ASP A 137 7.80 3.45 25.96
C ASP A 137 6.74 4.44 25.48
N GLU A 138 5.65 3.95 24.88
CA GLU A 138 4.53 4.75 24.38
C GLU A 138 3.99 5.73 25.43
N TYR A 139 3.95 5.32 26.71
CA TYR A 139 3.47 6.15 27.82
C TYR A 139 4.48 7.23 28.25
N SER A 140 5.69 7.20 27.68
CA SER A 140 6.77 8.14 27.96
C SER A 140 7.02 9.12 26.80
N VAL A 141 6.37 8.93 25.65
CA VAL A 141 6.50 9.82 24.50
C VAL A 141 5.63 11.04 24.70
N TYR A 142 6.30 12.20 24.75
CA TYR A 142 5.60 13.46 24.54
C TYR A 142 5.39 13.67 23.03
N ALA A 143 4.13 13.86 22.65
CA ALA A 143 3.74 14.38 21.35
C ALA A 143 2.99 15.70 21.54
N GLY A 144 3.33 16.72 20.77
CA GLY A 144 2.67 18.02 20.84
C GLY A 144 2.78 18.78 19.53
N LEU A 145 1.68 19.39 19.10
CA LEU A 145 1.65 20.25 17.94
C LEU A 145 1.69 21.72 18.38
N ARG A 146 2.54 22.51 17.76
CA ARG A 146 2.60 23.97 17.94
C ARG A 146 2.24 24.66 16.63
N TYR A 147 1.53 25.77 16.74
CA TYR A 147 1.16 26.66 15.65
C TYR A 147 1.52 28.09 16.07
N ASP A 148 2.39 28.74 15.30
CA ASP A 148 2.96 30.06 15.58
C ASP A 148 3.50 30.21 17.02
N GLY A 149 4.04 29.10 17.56
CA GLY A 149 4.63 29.00 18.89
C GLY A 149 3.66 28.60 20.02
N ASP A 150 2.36 28.64 19.77
CA ASP A 150 1.32 28.21 20.72
C ASP A 150 1.03 26.72 20.59
N VAL A 151 0.79 26.04 21.71
CA VAL A 151 0.46 24.61 21.73
C VAL A 151 -0.99 24.44 21.30
N LEU A 152 -1.23 23.68 20.23
CA LEU A 152 -2.56 23.32 19.78
C LEU A 152 -3.10 22.14 20.60
N PRO A 153 -4.34 22.22 21.10
CA PRO A 153 -4.97 21.14 21.85
C PRO A 153 -5.54 20.08 20.90
N VAL A 154 -4.68 19.41 20.14
CA VAL A 154 -5.06 18.32 19.25
C VAL A 154 -4.86 16.97 19.95
N SER A 155 -5.81 16.04 19.76
CA SER A 155 -5.60 14.66 20.17
C SER A 155 -4.52 14.05 19.28
N LEU A 156 -3.51 13.45 19.90
CA LEU A 156 -2.39 12.80 19.22
C LEU A 156 -2.37 11.34 19.65
N GLU A 157 -2.54 10.45 18.69
CA GLU A 157 -2.37 9.02 18.87
C GLU A 157 -0.92 8.69 18.54
N VAL A 158 -0.21 8.08 19.50
CA VAL A 158 1.19 7.71 19.34
C VAL A 158 1.25 6.22 19.13
N ASP A 159 1.85 5.77 18.03
CA ASP A 159 2.25 4.39 17.75
C ASP A 159 3.79 4.29 17.77
N SER A 160 4.35 3.17 18.23
CA SER A 160 5.80 2.99 18.28
C SER A 160 6.21 1.57 17.94
N VAL A 161 7.22 1.46 17.08
CA VAL A 161 7.76 0.17 16.63
C VAL A 161 9.26 0.15 16.89
N ARG A 162 9.72 -0.85 17.62
CA ARG A 162 11.15 -1.07 17.85
C ARG A 162 11.82 -1.51 16.55
N LEU A 163 12.87 -0.80 16.16
CA LEU A 163 13.70 -1.18 15.02
C LEU A 163 14.92 -1.99 15.48
N ALA A 164 15.40 -2.86 14.59
CA ALA A 164 16.73 -3.43 14.71
C ALA A 164 17.75 -2.29 14.76
N GLY A 165 18.72 -2.35 15.68
CA GLY A 165 19.69 -1.26 15.91
C GLY A 165 19.38 -0.34 17.08
N GLY A 166 18.28 -0.56 17.81
CA GLY A 166 18.02 0.10 19.10
C GLY A 166 17.50 1.53 18.97
N ALA A 167 16.83 1.85 17.87
CA ALA A 167 15.98 3.03 17.72
C ALA A 167 14.51 2.60 17.67
N SER A 168 13.60 3.50 17.98
CA SER A 168 12.16 3.32 17.80
C SER A 168 11.65 4.21 16.67
N ARG A 169 10.78 3.63 15.83
CA ARG A 169 9.80 4.39 15.05
C ARG A 169 8.78 4.95 16.02
N VAL A 170 8.43 6.21 15.91
CA VAL A 170 7.28 6.77 16.58
C VAL A 170 6.40 7.44 15.53
N ARG A 171 5.20 6.92 15.32
CA ARG A 171 4.19 7.51 14.45
C ARG A 171 3.20 8.26 15.32
N VAL A 172 2.87 9.48 14.93
CA VAL A 172 1.91 10.33 15.62
C VAL A 172 0.83 10.72 14.63
N GLU A 173 -0.41 10.45 14.97
CA GLU A 173 -1.56 10.77 14.15
C GLU A 173 -2.46 11.73 14.90
N SER A 174 -3.04 12.70 14.18
CA SER A 174 -4.10 13.52 14.73
C SER A 174 -5.32 13.47 13.82
N PRO A 175 -6.35 12.70 14.17
CA PRO A 175 -7.62 12.72 13.43
C PRO A 175 -8.30 14.09 13.42
N ALA A 176 -7.87 15.00 14.31
CA ALA A 176 -8.33 16.38 14.39
C ALA A 176 -7.52 17.35 13.52
N LEU A 177 -6.34 16.96 13.01
CA LEU A 177 -5.51 17.80 12.13
C LEU A 177 -5.77 17.41 10.68
N ARG A 178 -6.44 18.30 9.93
CA ARG A 178 -6.77 18.07 8.52
C ARG A 178 -5.88 18.92 7.63
N ALA A 179 -5.37 18.34 6.54
CA ALA A 179 -4.57 19.09 5.58
C ALA A 179 -5.45 20.08 4.81
N TRP A 180 -6.61 19.64 4.35
CA TRP A 180 -7.63 20.45 3.68
C TRP A 180 -9.03 19.85 3.85
N LEU A 181 -10.06 20.62 3.45
CA LEU A 181 -11.44 20.17 3.29
C LEU A 181 -11.96 20.49 1.87
N LEU A 182 -12.44 19.49 1.14
CA LEU A 182 -13.04 19.65 -0.20
C LEU A 182 -14.57 19.60 -0.22
N ALA A 183 -15.18 18.97 0.78
CA ALA A 183 -16.62 18.85 0.91
C ALA A 183 -17.15 19.66 2.11
N ASP A 184 -18.41 20.05 2.07
CA ASP A 184 -19.11 20.66 3.21
C ASP A 184 -19.32 19.59 4.30
N TYR A 185 -18.29 19.32 5.11
CA TYR A 185 -18.42 18.49 6.30
C TYR A 185 -19.25 19.24 7.34
N SER A 186 -20.42 18.68 7.68
CA SER A 186 -21.25 19.21 8.75
C SER A 186 -20.64 18.85 10.10
N ASP A 187 -20.21 19.85 10.86
CA ASP A 187 -19.96 19.81 12.31
C ASP A 187 -18.76 18.97 12.79
N SER A 188 -17.55 19.51 12.63
CA SER A 188 -16.50 19.25 13.61
C SER A 188 -15.80 20.54 13.99
N ASP A 189 -16.39 21.27 14.94
CA ASP A 189 -15.77 22.40 15.64
C ASP A 189 -14.42 22.03 16.32
N GLU A 190 -14.01 20.77 16.25
CA GLU A 190 -12.81 20.18 16.84
C GLU A 190 -11.66 20.01 15.83
N TRP A 191 -11.86 20.26 14.53
CA TRP A 191 -10.81 20.13 13.54
C TRP A 191 -9.97 21.39 13.39
N HIS A 192 -8.66 21.19 13.25
CA HIS A 192 -7.71 22.22 12.85
C HIS A 192 -7.32 21.97 11.39
N GLU A 193 -7.85 22.77 10.47
CA GLU A 193 -7.49 22.69 9.06
C GLU A 193 -6.23 23.52 8.79
N LEU A 194 -5.20 22.88 8.25
CA LEU A 194 -3.91 23.49 7.96
C LEU A 194 -4.04 24.64 6.95
N PHE A 195 -4.80 24.46 5.87
CA PHE A 195 -4.87 25.44 4.78
C PHE A 195 -5.75 26.67 5.09
N GLU A 196 -6.69 26.55 6.02
CA GLU A 196 -7.41 27.71 6.56
C GLU A 196 -6.59 28.47 7.63
N ASN A 197 -5.56 27.83 8.19
CA ASN A 197 -4.72 28.38 9.24
C ASN A 197 -3.24 28.47 8.80
N PRO A 198 -2.90 29.37 7.86
CA PRO A 198 -1.52 29.53 7.39
C PRO A 198 -0.61 30.03 8.51
N GLY A 199 0.55 29.41 8.68
CA GLY A 199 1.54 29.77 9.68
C GLY A 199 2.63 28.72 9.84
N GLU A 200 3.43 28.88 10.88
CA GLU A 200 4.54 27.97 11.21
C GLU A 200 4.06 26.90 12.18
N TYR A 201 4.33 25.64 11.84
CA TYR A 201 3.97 24.48 12.63
C TYR A 201 5.23 23.73 13.08
N ALA A 202 5.16 23.21 14.31
CA ALA A 202 6.18 22.33 14.84
C ALA A 202 5.52 21.16 15.56
N LEU A 203 5.75 19.95 15.05
CA LEU A 203 5.35 18.74 15.74
C LEU A 203 6.52 18.20 16.54
N GLU A 204 6.40 18.23 17.86
CA GLU A 204 7.36 17.68 18.79
C GLU A 204 7.00 16.23 19.09
N VAL A 205 7.91 15.28 18.86
CA VAL A 205 7.70 13.84 19.10
C VAL A 205 8.95 13.24 19.74
N GLY A 206 8.85 12.78 20.98
CA GLY A 206 9.94 12.04 21.63
C GLY A 206 11.27 12.81 21.71
N GLY A 207 11.22 14.16 21.72
CA GLY A 207 12.39 15.04 21.72
C GLY A 207 12.91 15.44 20.33
N SER A 208 12.35 14.89 19.25
CA SER A 208 12.53 15.37 17.89
C SER A 208 11.49 16.44 17.56
N THR A 209 11.82 17.36 16.66
CA THR A 209 10.88 18.38 16.16
C THR A 209 10.83 18.31 14.64
N ILE A 210 9.62 18.20 14.11
CA ILE A 210 9.31 18.22 12.68
C ILE A 210 8.70 19.60 12.40
N GLU A 211 9.48 20.49 11.80
CA GLU A 211 9.04 21.84 11.44
C GLU A 211 8.47 21.86 10.01
N PHE A 212 7.33 22.53 9.85
CA PHE A 212 6.68 22.75 8.56
C PHE A 212 5.87 24.04 8.58
N SER A 213 5.58 24.60 7.41
CA SER A 213 4.82 25.85 7.30
C SER A 213 3.73 25.72 6.26
N VAL A 214 2.62 26.39 6.48
CA VAL A 214 1.57 26.58 5.47
C VAL A 214 1.59 28.04 5.04
N VAL A 215 1.96 28.30 3.79
CA VAL A 215 2.08 29.66 3.25
C VAL A 215 1.39 29.73 1.90
N ASP A 216 0.42 30.63 1.76
CA ASP A 216 -0.36 30.81 0.52
C ASP A 216 -1.01 29.49 0.02
N GLY A 217 -1.53 28.68 0.94
CA GLY A 217 -2.12 27.37 0.64
C GLY A 217 -1.09 26.31 0.22
N VAL A 218 0.19 26.54 0.49
CA VAL A 218 1.29 25.61 0.17
C VAL A 218 1.84 25.03 1.46
N LEU A 219 1.88 23.70 1.58
CA LEU A 219 2.59 23.04 2.67
C LEU A 219 4.07 22.90 2.32
N ARG A 220 4.95 23.33 3.23
CA ARG A 220 6.40 23.34 3.04
C ARG A 220 7.11 22.68 4.21
N THR A 221 8.16 21.92 3.91
CA THR A 221 9.07 21.33 4.90
C THR A 221 10.53 21.65 4.55
N GLY A 222 11.43 21.40 5.50
CA GLY A 222 12.88 21.57 5.29
C GLY A 222 13.52 20.55 4.34
N GLY A 223 12.83 19.45 4.00
CA GLY A 223 13.31 18.38 3.14
C GLY A 223 12.50 18.19 1.85
N PRO A 224 12.77 17.13 1.07
CA PRO A 224 12.01 16.80 -0.15
C PRO A 224 10.57 16.38 0.16
N ALA A 225 9.73 16.38 -0.88
CA ALA A 225 8.36 15.87 -0.85
C ALA A 225 8.15 14.88 -2.00
N GLU A 226 7.42 13.80 -1.75
CA GLU A 226 7.08 12.76 -2.73
C GLU A 226 5.67 12.20 -2.48
N LEU A 227 5.10 11.54 -3.50
CA LEU A 227 3.92 10.70 -3.31
C LEU A 227 4.37 9.26 -3.10
N ASP A 228 3.71 8.55 -2.20
CA ASP A 228 3.84 7.10 -2.10
C ASP A 228 2.96 6.36 -3.13
N LEU A 229 3.01 5.03 -3.09
CA LEU A 229 2.25 4.18 -4.02
C LEU A 229 0.73 4.23 -3.77
N ALA A 230 0.29 4.66 -2.59
CA ALA A 230 -1.12 4.85 -2.27
C ALA A 230 -1.62 6.25 -2.67
N GLY A 231 -0.73 7.12 -3.16
CA GLY A 231 -1.05 8.51 -3.45
C GLY A 231 -1.03 9.42 -2.23
N ASP A 232 -0.51 8.95 -1.08
CA ASP A 232 -0.31 9.78 0.09
C ASP A 232 0.91 10.69 -0.11
N LEU A 233 0.84 11.91 0.41
CA LEU A 233 1.94 12.86 0.31
C LEU A 233 2.88 12.72 1.51
N VAL A 234 4.13 12.41 1.22
CA VAL A 234 5.22 12.28 2.19
C VAL A 234 6.12 13.51 2.09
N LEU A 235 6.29 14.23 3.18
CA LEU A 235 7.23 15.37 3.27
C LEU A 235 8.31 15.07 4.31
N PHE A 236 9.56 15.00 3.87
CA PHE A 236 10.68 14.71 4.75
C PHE A 236 11.10 15.96 5.54
N ALA A 237 11.43 15.77 6.81
CA ALA A 237 12.03 16.81 7.64
C ALA A 237 13.54 16.60 7.75
N ASP A 238 14.30 17.51 7.16
CA ASP A 238 15.76 17.50 7.24
C ASP A 238 16.25 18.35 8.42
N ASP A 239 17.42 18.04 8.96
CA ASP A 239 18.05 18.75 10.09
C ASP A 239 18.64 20.12 9.68
N ARG A 240 18.62 20.41 8.38
CA ARG A 240 19.07 21.66 7.77
C ARG A 240 17.94 22.20 6.89
N PRO A 241 17.45 23.42 7.14
CA PRO A 241 16.40 24.02 6.33
C PRO A 241 16.99 24.40 4.96
N VAL A 242 16.99 23.45 4.02
CA VAL A 242 17.16 23.71 2.60
C VAL A 242 15.80 23.51 1.97
N TRP A 243 14.95 24.54 2.07
CA TRP A 243 13.58 24.55 1.54
C TRP A 243 13.55 24.03 0.08
N GLY A 244 13.04 22.81 -0.10
CA GLY A 244 13.06 22.09 -1.38
C GLY A 244 11.75 21.37 -1.71
N GLY A 245 10.96 20.97 -0.70
CA GLY A 245 9.60 20.46 -0.88
C GLY A 245 8.59 21.60 -0.98
N VAL A 246 7.86 21.67 -2.09
CA VAL A 246 6.76 22.62 -2.32
C VAL A 246 5.56 21.80 -2.77
N VAL A 247 4.47 21.82 -1.99
CA VAL A 247 3.19 21.27 -2.44
C VAL A 247 2.15 22.37 -2.37
N ALA A 248 1.69 22.79 -3.54
CA ALA A 248 0.68 23.83 -3.67
C ALA A 248 -0.74 23.28 -3.45
N HIS A 249 -1.67 24.21 -3.20
CA HIS A 249 -3.11 24.14 -2.90
C HIS A 249 -3.86 22.81 -3.19
N PRO A 250 -5.00 22.48 -2.53
CA PRO A 250 -5.74 21.24 -2.76
C PRO A 250 -6.17 21.04 -4.21
N THR A 251 -6.38 22.11 -4.97
CA THR A 251 -6.65 22.03 -6.42
C THR A 251 -5.42 21.63 -7.23
N ASP A 252 -4.21 21.92 -6.74
CA ASP A 252 -2.96 21.48 -7.35
C ASP A 252 -2.68 20.03 -6.97
N VAL A 253 -2.92 19.59 -5.72
CA VAL A 253 -2.85 18.17 -5.32
C VAL A 253 -3.94 17.36 -6.00
N ARG A 254 -5.17 17.84 -6.05
CA ARG A 254 -6.28 17.25 -6.80
C ARG A 254 -5.99 17.26 -8.29
N SER A 255 -5.45 18.32 -8.90
CA SER A 255 -5.05 18.25 -10.31
C SER A 255 -3.78 17.42 -10.54
N TRP A 256 -2.95 17.16 -9.51
CA TRP A 256 -1.84 16.21 -9.56
C TRP A 256 -2.33 14.77 -9.44
N TYR A 257 -3.27 14.52 -8.53
CA TYR A 257 -3.92 13.25 -8.24
C TYR A 257 -4.86 12.89 -9.39
N GLU A 258 -5.72 13.81 -9.81
CA GLU A 258 -6.45 13.77 -11.08
C GLU A 258 -5.45 13.60 -12.22
N ARG A 259 -4.34 14.34 -12.42
CA ARG A 259 -3.36 13.99 -13.48
C ARG A 259 -2.74 12.59 -13.35
N PHE A 260 -2.55 12.08 -12.14
CA PHE A 260 -2.03 10.75 -11.89
C PHE A 260 -3.07 9.68 -12.23
N LEU A 261 -4.36 9.98 -12.01
CA LEU A 261 -5.53 9.18 -12.38
C LEU A 261 -6.01 9.42 -13.83
N ASP A 262 -5.68 10.57 -14.42
CA ASP A 262 -6.12 11.13 -15.71
C ASP A 262 -5.08 10.86 -16.82
N PHE A 263 -4.07 10.03 -16.52
CA PHE A 263 -3.40 9.23 -17.54
C PHE A 263 -4.40 8.32 -18.33
N GLY A 264 -5.67 8.23 -17.90
CA GLY A 264 -6.76 7.57 -18.62
C GLY A 264 -7.81 8.47 -19.30
N SER A 265 -7.87 9.80 -19.10
CA SER A 265 -9.09 10.56 -19.42
C SER A 265 -8.91 12.03 -19.91
N GLU A 266 -7.88 12.36 -20.70
CA GLU A 266 -7.92 13.66 -21.40
C GLU A 266 -8.92 13.64 -22.57
N GLY A 267 -10.10 14.23 -22.34
CA GLY A 267 -11.12 14.50 -23.34
C GLY A 267 -12.13 15.56 -22.91
N GLY A 268 -11.80 16.84 -23.13
CA GLY A 268 -12.85 17.85 -23.33
C GLY A 268 -12.55 19.27 -22.86
N SER A 269 -12.00 20.11 -23.74
CA SER A 269 -12.43 21.51 -23.78
C SER A 269 -12.58 21.95 -25.24
N ASP A 270 -13.82 22.29 -25.59
CA ASP A 270 -14.20 22.82 -26.88
C ASP A 270 -13.49 24.13 -27.23
N ASP A 271 -13.23 24.26 -28.53
CA ASP A 271 -13.09 25.48 -29.31
C ASP A 271 -11.65 26.00 -29.56
N THR A 272 -11.04 25.52 -30.66
CA THR A 272 -10.78 26.38 -31.84
C THR A 272 -10.26 25.58 -33.04
N GLY A 273 -11.15 25.39 -34.01
CA GLY A 273 -10.94 25.20 -35.45
C GLY A 273 -9.64 24.61 -36.03
N SER A 274 -9.86 23.61 -36.90
CA SER A 274 -9.11 23.38 -38.16
C SER A 274 -7.79 22.58 -38.06
N ASN A 275 -7.89 21.24 -37.97
CA ASN A 275 -7.18 20.26 -38.81
C ASN A 275 -7.52 18.80 -38.38
N ASP A 276 -8.68 18.29 -38.80
CA ASP A 276 -9.29 17.02 -38.34
C ASP A 276 -8.55 15.72 -38.72
N ALA A 277 -7.39 15.79 -39.38
CA ALA A 277 -6.57 14.61 -39.67
C ALA A 277 -5.48 14.33 -38.61
N ALA A 278 -5.18 15.30 -37.74
CA ALA A 278 -4.11 15.16 -36.74
C ALA A 278 -4.63 14.74 -35.35
N GLY A 279 -5.88 15.07 -35.00
CA GLY A 279 -6.48 14.73 -33.70
C GLY A 279 -6.78 13.24 -33.53
N SER A 280 -7.36 12.61 -34.56
CA SER A 280 -7.71 11.17 -34.57
C SER A 280 -6.48 10.29 -34.31
N SER A 281 -5.34 10.62 -34.93
CA SER A 281 -4.09 9.86 -34.75
C SER A 281 -3.43 10.05 -33.37
N ALA A 282 -3.66 11.18 -32.69
CA ALA A 282 -3.17 11.37 -31.33
C ALA A 282 -4.00 10.56 -30.33
N GLU A 283 -5.32 10.54 -30.53
CA GLU A 283 -6.24 9.75 -29.71
C GLU A 283 -6.00 8.25 -29.85
N ALA A 284 -5.81 7.77 -31.08
CA ALA A 284 -5.46 6.38 -31.36
C ALA A 284 -4.14 5.97 -30.67
N ARG A 285 -3.11 6.82 -30.69
CA ARG A 285 -1.85 6.55 -29.99
C ARG A 285 -2.02 6.49 -28.47
N ALA A 286 -2.77 7.41 -27.87
CA ALA A 286 -3.03 7.40 -26.43
C ALA A 286 -3.77 6.12 -26.01
N ALA A 287 -4.75 5.67 -26.80
CA ALA A 287 -5.44 4.41 -26.54
C ALA A 287 -4.51 3.20 -26.67
N ILE A 288 -3.62 3.17 -27.67
CA ILE A 288 -2.60 2.11 -27.83
C ILE A 288 -1.64 2.08 -26.64
N GLU A 289 -1.13 3.24 -26.20
CA GLU A 289 -0.21 3.35 -25.06
C GLU A 289 -0.86 2.92 -23.75
N SER A 290 -2.13 3.26 -23.54
CA SER A 290 -2.92 2.79 -22.41
C SER A 290 -3.07 1.26 -22.41
N VAL A 291 -3.37 0.64 -23.56
CA VAL A 291 -3.39 -0.83 -23.67
C VAL A 291 -2.04 -1.43 -23.35
N GLN A 292 -0.95 -0.89 -23.91
CA GLN A 292 0.40 -1.41 -23.67
C GLN A 292 0.79 -1.32 -22.20
N THR A 293 0.39 -0.25 -21.52
CA THR A 293 0.57 -0.09 -20.07
C THR A 293 -0.16 -1.19 -19.30
N HIS A 294 -1.45 -1.40 -19.56
CA HIS A 294 -2.22 -2.46 -18.89
C HIS A 294 -1.71 -3.87 -19.22
N VAL A 295 -1.28 -4.11 -20.46
CA VAL A 295 -0.65 -5.37 -20.86
C VAL A 295 0.63 -5.61 -20.07
N GLY A 296 1.49 -4.60 -19.94
CA GLY A 296 2.73 -4.68 -19.16
C GLY A 296 2.49 -4.94 -17.67
N THR A 297 1.42 -4.35 -17.11
CA THR A 297 1.08 -4.51 -15.69
C THR A 297 0.40 -5.83 -15.36
N TYR A 298 -0.57 -6.28 -16.18
CA TYR A 298 -1.50 -7.35 -15.76
C TYR A 298 -1.36 -8.66 -16.52
N ARG A 299 -0.79 -8.68 -17.73
CA ARG A 299 -0.89 -9.86 -18.62
C ARG A 299 -0.26 -11.11 -18.03
N ASP A 300 0.98 -11.00 -17.56
CA ASP A 300 1.73 -12.15 -17.07
C ASP A 300 1.12 -12.72 -15.78
N ASP A 301 0.66 -11.84 -14.88
CA ASP A 301 0.00 -12.23 -13.65
C ASP A 301 -1.33 -12.92 -13.93
N LEU A 302 -2.20 -12.33 -14.77
CA LEU A 302 -3.47 -12.96 -15.17
C LEU A 302 -3.27 -14.26 -15.96
N ALA A 303 -2.22 -14.35 -16.79
CA ALA A 303 -1.86 -15.56 -17.53
C ALA A 303 -1.36 -16.68 -16.59
N ALA A 304 -0.66 -16.32 -15.52
CA ALA A 304 -0.22 -17.23 -14.47
C ALA A 304 -1.34 -17.62 -13.49
N GLY A 305 -2.56 -17.09 -13.66
CA GLY A 305 -3.70 -17.36 -12.79
C GLY A 305 -3.82 -16.42 -11.59
N GLY A 306 -3.28 -15.20 -11.70
CA GLY A 306 -3.42 -14.12 -10.72
C GLY A 306 -2.63 -14.30 -9.43
N GLY A 307 -1.45 -14.94 -9.47
CA GLY A 307 -0.70 -15.29 -8.25
C GLY A 307 -0.29 -14.11 -7.33
N SER A 308 -0.33 -12.88 -7.85
CA SER A 308 -0.04 -11.61 -7.15
C SER A 308 -1.26 -10.69 -7.04
N LEU A 309 -2.37 -11.03 -7.70
CA LEU A 309 -3.55 -10.18 -7.82
C LEU A 309 -4.69 -10.77 -6.99
N ASP A 310 -5.40 -9.94 -6.23
CA ASP A 310 -6.64 -10.33 -5.57
C ASP A 310 -7.88 -10.06 -6.44
N HIS A 311 -9.04 -10.55 -5.99
CA HIS A 311 -10.32 -10.40 -6.67
C HIS A 311 -10.64 -8.94 -7.00
N ASP A 312 -10.50 -8.07 -6.01
CA ASP A 312 -10.89 -6.65 -6.10
C ASP A 312 -9.98 -5.91 -7.08
N GLN A 313 -8.68 -6.23 -7.10
CA GLN A 313 -7.73 -5.69 -8.07
C GLN A 313 -8.08 -6.08 -9.51
N VAL A 314 -8.51 -7.33 -9.74
CA VAL A 314 -8.90 -7.80 -11.09
C VAL A 314 -10.25 -7.22 -11.51
N ASP A 315 -11.21 -7.10 -10.60
CA ASP A 315 -12.51 -6.46 -10.87
C ASP A 315 -12.33 -4.97 -11.18
N TYR A 316 -11.48 -4.29 -10.40
CA TYR A 316 -11.10 -2.90 -10.66
C TYR A 316 -10.44 -2.74 -12.03
N ALA A 317 -9.47 -3.59 -12.38
CA ALA A 317 -8.81 -3.53 -13.69
C ALA A 317 -9.80 -3.75 -14.86
N LEU A 318 -10.79 -4.64 -14.70
CA LEU A 318 -11.85 -4.81 -15.69
C LEU A 318 -12.70 -3.55 -15.88
N SER A 319 -12.91 -2.77 -14.82
CA SER A 319 -13.63 -1.50 -14.91
C SER A 319 -12.91 -0.47 -15.79
N ASP A 320 -11.58 -0.57 -15.93
CA ASP A 320 -10.77 0.24 -16.84
C ASP A 320 -10.71 -0.35 -18.27
N PHE A 321 -10.59 -1.68 -18.39
CA PHE A 321 -10.45 -2.35 -19.69
C PHE A 321 -11.70 -2.22 -20.55
N LEU A 322 -12.89 -2.28 -19.95
CA LEU A 322 -14.16 -2.28 -20.69
C LEU A 322 -14.41 -0.93 -21.41
N PRO A 323 -14.31 0.24 -20.75
CA PRO A 323 -14.36 1.54 -21.43
C PRO A 323 -13.27 1.70 -22.50
N LEU A 324 -12.04 1.26 -22.23
CA LEU A 324 -10.95 1.33 -23.19
C LEU A 324 -11.24 0.50 -24.45
N ARG A 325 -11.87 -0.67 -24.30
CA ARG A 325 -12.31 -1.51 -25.42
C ARG A 325 -13.38 -0.83 -26.27
N GLU A 326 -14.34 -0.15 -25.64
CA GLU A 326 -15.35 0.62 -26.35
C GLU A 326 -14.72 1.77 -27.15
N ARG A 327 -13.79 2.49 -26.53
CA ARG A 327 -13.03 3.58 -27.18
C ARG A 327 -12.24 3.08 -28.38
N ILE A 328 -11.46 2.00 -28.23
CA ILE A 328 -10.70 1.39 -29.33
C ILE A 328 -11.63 0.90 -30.45
N THR A 329 -12.79 0.33 -30.10
CA THR A 329 -13.79 -0.10 -31.09
C THR A 329 -14.30 1.08 -31.91
N ALA A 330 -14.59 2.22 -31.27
CA ALA A 330 -15.00 3.44 -31.96
C ALA A 330 -13.90 3.99 -32.87
N LEU A 331 -12.66 4.06 -32.37
CA LEU A 331 -11.49 4.52 -33.14
C LEU A 331 -11.23 3.62 -34.37
N ARG A 332 -11.39 2.31 -34.24
CA ARG A 332 -11.25 1.36 -35.37
C ARG A 332 -12.33 1.53 -36.42
N ALA A 333 -13.51 2.01 -36.05
CA ALA A 333 -14.57 2.30 -37.01
C ALA A 333 -14.24 3.55 -37.85
N SER A 334 -13.56 4.54 -37.28
CA SER A 334 -13.06 5.72 -37.99
C SER A 334 -11.74 5.48 -38.72
N GLU A 335 -10.89 4.58 -38.23
CA GLU A 335 -9.54 4.29 -38.73
C GLU A 335 -9.33 2.79 -39.03
N PRO A 336 -10.05 2.22 -39.99
CA PRO A 336 -10.07 0.75 -40.21
C PRO A 336 -8.75 0.17 -40.73
N ASP A 337 -7.88 1.00 -41.29
CA ASP A 337 -6.59 0.59 -41.87
C ASP A 337 -5.41 0.73 -40.89
N ASP A 338 -5.63 1.21 -39.66
CA ASP A 338 -4.59 1.30 -38.62
C ASP A 338 -4.33 -0.08 -38.00
N LEU A 339 -3.17 -0.66 -38.32
CA LEU A 339 -2.77 -1.99 -37.88
C LEU A 339 -2.35 -2.02 -36.40
N ASP A 340 -1.83 -0.92 -35.86
CA ASP A 340 -1.39 -0.85 -34.48
C ASP A 340 -2.60 -0.78 -33.55
N LEU A 341 -3.63 -0.04 -33.95
CA LEU A 341 -4.93 -0.01 -33.26
C LEU A 341 -5.64 -1.37 -33.32
N ALA A 342 -5.52 -2.09 -34.43
CA ALA A 342 -6.04 -3.46 -34.54
C ALA A 342 -5.30 -4.46 -33.64
N ALA A 343 -3.97 -4.30 -33.49
CA ALA A 343 -3.17 -5.10 -32.57
C ALA A 343 -3.53 -4.82 -31.11
N ALA A 344 -3.60 -3.54 -30.70
CA ALA A 344 -4.00 -3.14 -29.36
C ALA A 344 -5.40 -3.64 -28.99
N ALA A 345 -6.37 -3.61 -29.93
CA ALA A 345 -7.68 -4.20 -29.71
C ALA A 345 -7.60 -5.71 -29.38
N GLY A 346 -6.77 -6.46 -30.10
CA GLY A 346 -6.58 -7.88 -29.86
C GLY A 346 -5.92 -8.19 -28.52
N GLU A 347 -4.93 -7.39 -28.11
CA GLU A 347 -4.27 -7.52 -26.81
C GLU A 347 -5.22 -7.20 -25.65
N LEU A 348 -6.03 -6.15 -25.78
CA LEU A 348 -7.02 -5.80 -24.77
C LEU A 348 -8.12 -6.87 -24.63
N ASP A 349 -8.62 -7.41 -25.75
CA ASP A 349 -9.58 -8.52 -25.74
C ASP A 349 -8.99 -9.77 -25.06
N GLU A 350 -7.71 -10.07 -25.27
CA GLU A 350 -7.00 -11.15 -24.56
C GLU A 350 -6.93 -10.86 -23.05
N LEU A 351 -6.57 -9.64 -22.67
CA LEU A 351 -6.45 -9.25 -21.25
C LEU A 351 -7.79 -9.36 -20.51
N ILE A 352 -8.88 -8.88 -21.13
CA ILE A 352 -10.24 -9.04 -20.60
C ILE A 352 -10.60 -10.51 -20.45
N ALA A 353 -10.31 -11.33 -21.46
CA ALA A 353 -10.60 -12.78 -21.40
C ALA A 353 -9.80 -13.49 -20.29
N LEU A 354 -8.57 -13.07 -20.01
CA LEU A 354 -7.76 -13.57 -18.91
C LEU A 354 -8.37 -13.16 -17.56
N ALA A 355 -8.73 -11.89 -17.37
CA ALA A 355 -9.37 -11.38 -16.16
C ALA A 355 -10.71 -12.06 -15.87
N GLU A 356 -11.60 -12.18 -16.86
CA GLU A 356 -12.87 -12.90 -16.72
C GLU A 356 -12.67 -14.39 -16.41
N ARG A 357 -11.58 -15.01 -16.89
CA ARG A 357 -11.26 -16.40 -16.58
C ARG A 357 -10.78 -16.54 -15.14
N PHE A 358 -9.97 -15.59 -14.65
CA PHE A 358 -9.53 -15.53 -13.26
C PHE A 358 -10.74 -15.44 -12.31
N LEU A 359 -11.62 -14.44 -12.51
CA LEU A 359 -12.80 -14.25 -11.67
C LEU A 359 -13.76 -15.44 -11.70
N ARG A 360 -13.94 -16.08 -12.87
CA ARG A 360 -14.71 -17.32 -12.98
C ARG A 360 -14.03 -18.48 -12.25
N GLY A 361 -12.71 -18.59 -12.31
CA GLY A 361 -11.94 -19.61 -11.61
C GLY A 361 -12.16 -19.55 -10.11
N GLU A 362 -12.05 -18.36 -9.52
CA GLU A 362 -12.33 -18.16 -8.08
C GLU A 362 -13.79 -18.50 -7.74
N SER A 363 -14.74 -18.07 -8.56
CA SER A 363 -16.16 -18.42 -8.36
C SER A 363 -16.41 -19.92 -8.44
N ASP A 364 -15.75 -20.63 -9.36
CA ASP A 364 -15.88 -22.08 -9.51
C ASP A 364 -15.24 -22.83 -8.33
N GLU A 365 -14.12 -22.33 -7.80
CA GLU A 365 -13.47 -22.88 -6.60
C GLU A 365 -14.34 -22.70 -5.35
N VAL A 366 -14.90 -21.51 -5.16
CA VAL A 366 -15.86 -21.24 -4.07
C VAL A 366 -17.09 -22.13 -4.21
N GLU A 367 -17.66 -22.27 -5.42
CA GLU A 367 -18.81 -23.15 -5.63
C GLU A 367 -18.45 -24.63 -5.39
N ALA A 368 -17.24 -25.07 -5.75
CA ALA A 368 -16.77 -26.42 -5.46
C ALA A 368 -16.65 -26.67 -3.94
N LEU A 369 -16.19 -25.68 -3.17
CA LEU A 369 -16.14 -25.73 -1.70
C LEU A 369 -17.54 -25.75 -1.07
N LEU A 370 -18.51 -25.03 -1.66
CA LEU A 370 -19.88 -24.91 -1.14
C LEU A 370 -20.83 -26.03 -1.60
N ALA A 371 -20.53 -26.71 -2.71
CA ALA A 371 -21.38 -27.75 -3.27
C ALA A 371 -21.77 -28.87 -2.27
N PRO A 372 -20.84 -29.41 -1.44
CA PRO A 372 -21.19 -30.38 -0.40
C PRO A 372 -22.21 -29.85 0.62
N PHE A 373 -22.13 -28.56 0.99
CA PHE A 373 -23.04 -27.93 1.94
C PHE A 373 -24.42 -27.70 1.33
N ARG A 374 -24.49 -27.26 0.07
CA ARG A 374 -25.75 -27.11 -0.69
C ARG A 374 -26.49 -28.45 -0.84
N ALA A 375 -25.78 -29.57 -0.87
CA ALA A 375 -26.38 -30.89 -1.01
C ALA A 375 -27.14 -31.35 0.25
N VAL A 376 -26.74 -30.90 1.45
CA VAL A 376 -27.27 -31.41 2.73
C VAL A 376 -28.02 -30.36 3.55
N LEU A 377 -27.65 -29.09 3.45
CA LEU A 377 -28.30 -27.99 4.16
C LEU A 377 -29.57 -27.54 3.43
N ARG A 378 -30.53 -27.02 4.20
CA ARG A 378 -31.85 -26.59 3.70
C ARG A 378 -32.34 -25.39 4.51
N ALA A 379 -33.32 -24.65 3.96
CA ALA A 379 -33.96 -23.53 4.64
C ALA A 379 -32.92 -22.53 5.21
N ASP A 380 -33.13 -22.06 6.44
CA ASP A 380 -32.29 -21.01 7.05
C ASP A 380 -30.86 -21.50 7.30
N LYS A 381 -30.66 -22.79 7.55
CA LYS A 381 -29.31 -23.39 7.63
C LYS A 381 -28.51 -23.17 6.35
N LEU A 382 -29.13 -23.34 5.19
CA LEU A 382 -28.46 -23.10 3.91
C LEU A 382 -28.20 -21.60 3.73
N ALA A 383 -29.18 -20.75 4.00
CA ALA A 383 -29.02 -19.30 3.87
C ALA A 383 -27.87 -18.77 4.74
N ILE A 384 -27.80 -19.18 6.01
CA ILE A 384 -26.72 -18.79 6.93
C ILE A 384 -25.36 -19.33 6.48
N CYS A 385 -25.32 -20.55 5.95
CA CYS A 385 -24.09 -21.14 5.42
C CYS A 385 -23.57 -20.42 4.16
N LEU A 386 -24.45 -19.84 3.33
CA LEU A 386 -24.04 -19.07 2.16
C LEU A 386 -23.60 -17.65 2.54
N ASP A 387 -24.19 -17.07 3.58
CA ASP A 387 -23.80 -15.76 4.12
C ASP A 387 -22.49 -15.82 4.93
N ARG A 388 -22.18 -16.98 5.54
CA ARG A 388 -20.97 -17.21 6.33
C ARG A 388 -20.35 -18.55 5.96
N PRO A 389 -19.62 -18.65 4.84
CA PRO A 389 -19.21 -19.95 4.32
C PRO A 389 -18.22 -20.69 5.25
N PRO A 390 -18.34 -22.03 5.41
CA PRO A 390 -17.48 -22.82 6.32
C PRO A 390 -15.99 -22.86 6.00
N HIS A 391 -15.57 -22.37 4.82
CA HIS A 391 -14.15 -22.23 4.49
C HIS A 391 -13.55 -20.91 5.02
N GLU A 392 -14.39 -19.94 5.37
CA GLU A 392 -14.01 -18.66 6.01
C GLU A 392 -14.34 -18.67 7.51
N TYR A 393 -15.43 -19.34 7.90
CA TYR A 393 -15.97 -19.28 9.25
C TYR A 393 -15.89 -20.64 9.97
N ARG A 394 -15.44 -20.58 11.23
CA ARG A 394 -15.41 -21.75 12.11
C ARG A 394 -16.74 -21.94 12.82
N TYR A 395 -17.35 -23.11 12.63
CA TYR A 395 -18.60 -23.49 13.27
C TYR A 395 -18.37 -24.35 14.52
N LEU A 396 -19.11 -24.05 15.58
CA LEU A 396 -18.98 -24.67 16.90
C LEU A 396 -20.35 -25.13 17.44
N THR A 397 -20.35 -26.11 18.33
CA THR A 397 -21.51 -26.51 19.14
C THR A 397 -21.50 -25.81 20.52
N SER A 398 -22.55 -25.98 21.33
CA SER A 398 -22.63 -25.45 22.72
C SER A 398 -21.51 -25.96 23.66
N GLY A 399 -20.81 -27.02 23.27
CA GLY A 399 -19.61 -27.51 23.98
C GLY A 399 -18.29 -26.93 23.46
N LYS A 400 -18.34 -25.90 22.60
CA LYS A 400 -17.18 -25.38 21.85
C LYS A 400 -16.46 -26.44 21.00
N ARG A 401 -17.19 -27.52 20.64
CA ARG A 401 -16.71 -28.56 19.71
C ARG A 401 -16.90 -28.07 18.30
N GLU A 402 -15.83 -28.11 17.51
CA GLU A 402 -15.86 -27.79 16.09
C GLU A 402 -16.74 -28.74 15.29
N ILE A 403 -17.49 -28.14 14.35
CA ILE A 403 -18.32 -28.79 13.36
C ILE A 403 -17.59 -28.68 12.02
N SER A 404 -16.97 -29.77 11.57
CA SER A 404 -16.05 -29.73 10.42
C SER A 404 -16.62 -30.32 9.13
N THR A 405 -17.88 -30.78 9.13
CA THR A 405 -18.50 -31.42 7.96
C THR A 405 -19.90 -30.89 7.65
N PRO A 406 -20.32 -30.91 6.38
CA PRO A 406 -21.68 -30.56 5.98
C PRO A 406 -22.76 -31.34 6.73
N GLU A 407 -22.57 -32.65 6.92
CA GLU A 407 -23.53 -33.52 7.60
C GLU A 407 -23.67 -33.20 9.09
N GLU A 408 -22.57 -32.85 9.75
CA GLU A 408 -22.62 -32.42 11.14
C GLU A 408 -23.34 -31.06 11.29
N LEU A 409 -23.12 -30.11 10.38
CA LEU A 409 -23.90 -28.87 10.34
C LEU A 409 -25.37 -29.17 10.14
N ALA A 410 -25.72 -30.03 9.18
CA ALA A 410 -27.10 -30.43 8.92
C ALA A 410 -27.77 -31.04 10.16
N ALA A 411 -27.07 -31.90 10.90
CA ALA A 411 -27.59 -32.59 12.08
C ALA A 411 -27.60 -31.75 13.37
N ALA A 412 -26.71 -30.77 13.50
CA ALA A 412 -26.56 -30.00 14.73
C ALA A 412 -27.80 -29.11 15.00
N PRO A 413 -28.45 -29.20 16.18
CA PRO A 413 -29.62 -28.38 16.50
C PRO A 413 -29.26 -26.91 16.78
N VAL A 414 -28.00 -26.64 17.08
CA VAL A 414 -27.48 -25.30 17.39
C VAL A 414 -26.12 -25.13 16.73
N TRP A 415 -25.90 -24.00 16.10
CA TRP A 415 -24.62 -23.57 15.55
C TRP A 415 -24.13 -22.33 16.29
N TYR A 416 -22.83 -22.25 16.51
CA TYR A 416 -22.17 -21.05 16.96
C TYR A 416 -21.06 -20.67 15.99
N PHE A 417 -20.95 -19.39 15.66
CA PHE A 417 -19.79 -18.80 15.03
C PHE A 417 -19.07 -17.94 16.07
N GLU A 418 -17.76 -18.11 16.19
CA GLU A 418 -16.89 -17.23 16.97
C GLU A 418 -16.17 -16.30 16.00
N GLY A 419 -16.53 -15.03 16.03
CA GLY A 419 -15.83 -13.95 15.36
C GLY A 419 -14.96 -13.19 16.34
N GLY A 420 -14.07 -12.37 15.80
CA GLY A 420 -13.30 -11.43 16.58
C GLY A 420 -12.91 -10.25 15.71
N GLY A 421 -12.86 -9.09 16.33
CA GLY A 421 -12.29 -7.90 15.73
C GLY A 421 -11.16 -7.44 16.63
N THR A 422 -10.04 -7.09 16.03
CA THR A 422 -9.05 -6.28 16.72
C THR A 422 -9.34 -4.84 16.33
N GLU A 423 -9.81 -4.05 17.28
CA GLU A 423 -9.97 -2.62 17.11
C GLU A 423 -8.84 -1.89 17.85
N GLY A 424 -8.40 -0.78 17.26
CA GLY A 424 -7.26 0.00 17.74
C GLY A 424 -5.98 -0.26 16.92
N GLY A 425 -5.10 0.74 16.89
CA GLY A 425 -3.78 0.62 16.29
C GLY A 425 -2.88 -0.37 17.05
N LEU A 426 -1.68 -0.62 16.51
CA LEU A 426 -0.67 -1.58 17.00
C LEU A 426 -0.38 -1.56 18.52
N LEU A 427 -0.75 -0.50 19.23
CA LEU A 427 -0.54 -0.33 20.67
C LEU A 427 -1.78 -0.47 21.56
N LEU A 428 -2.98 -0.38 21.00
CA LEU A 428 -4.25 -0.58 21.71
C LEU A 428 -5.09 -1.59 20.96
N GLU A 429 -4.47 -2.69 20.51
CA GLU A 429 -5.19 -3.84 19.97
C GLU A 429 -6.09 -4.43 21.06
N VAL A 430 -7.30 -3.89 21.16
CA VAL A 430 -8.34 -4.43 21.98
C VAL A 430 -8.98 -5.52 21.15
N SER A 431 -8.49 -6.74 21.35
CA SER A 431 -9.17 -7.90 20.81
C SER A 431 -10.55 -7.98 21.45
N SER A 432 -11.57 -7.98 20.62
CA SER A 432 -12.93 -8.29 20.99
C SER A 432 -13.31 -9.62 20.36
N TRP A 433 -14.20 -10.34 21.02
CA TRP A 433 -14.81 -11.55 20.46
C TRP A 433 -16.32 -11.33 20.35
N SER A 434 -16.92 -11.95 19.35
CA SER A 434 -18.36 -12.07 19.20
C SER A 434 -18.73 -13.54 18.97
N VAL A 435 -19.80 -13.99 19.60
CA VAL A 435 -20.37 -15.32 19.40
C VAL A 435 -21.79 -15.14 18.96
N ILE A 436 -22.10 -15.57 17.73
CA ILE A 436 -23.46 -15.60 17.21
C ILE A 436 -23.94 -17.05 17.24
N GLY A 437 -24.99 -17.31 18.02
CA GLY A 437 -25.67 -18.58 18.13
C GLY A 437 -26.92 -18.63 17.26
N PHE A 438 -27.14 -19.76 16.58
CA PHE A 438 -28.32 -20.02 15.78
C PHE A 438 -28.96 -21.33 16.25
N HIS A 439 -30.22 -21.26 16.67
CA HIS A 439 -31.00 -22.44 17.06
C HIS A 439 -31.95 -22.82 15.95
N PHE A 440 -32.03 -24.13 15.66
CA PHE A 440 -32.83 -24.63 14.55
C PHE A 440 -33.90 -25.61 15.02
N ALA A 441 -35.06 -25.55 14.37
CA ALA A 441 -36.06 -26.61 14.44
C ALA A 441 -35.62 -27.84 13.62
N PRO A 442 -36.26 -29.01 13.81
CA PRO A 442 -35.98 -30.22 13.03
C PRO A 442 -36.19 -30.08 11.51
N ASP A 443 -36.92 -29.05 11.06
CA ASP A 443 -37.13 -28.73 9.64
C ASP A 443 -36.09 -27.74 9.07
N HIS A 444 -35.05 -27.44 9.85
CA HIS A 444 -33.92 -26.56 9.51
C HIS A 444 -34.27 -25.06 9.46
N THR A 445 -35.44 -24.67 9.96
CA THR A 445 -35.79 -23.27 10.14
C THR A 445 -35.17 -22.69 11.40
N LEU A 446 -34.77 -21.43 11.36
CA LEU A 446 -34.20 -20.69 12.48
C LEU A 446 -35.30 -20.37 13.50
N THR A 447 -35.14 -20.84 14.73
CA THR A 447 -36.09 -20.60 15.82
C THR A 447 -35.63 -19.49 16.75
N ASP A 448 -34.32 -19.32 16.91
CA ASP A 448 -33.74 -18.29 17.76
C ASP A 448 -32.34 -17.89 17.27
N ARG A 449 -31.95 -16.64 17.52
CA ARG A 449 -30.61 -16.11 17.27
C ARG A 449 -30.13 -15.38 18.51
N THR A 450 -28.97 -15.77 19.00
CA THR A 450 -28.30 -15.11 20.13
C THR A 450 -27.02 -14.47 19.67
N GLU A 451 -26.62 -13.39 20.33
CA GLU A 451 -25.36 -12.71 20.07
C GLU A 451 -24.78 -12.26 21.41
N THR A 452 -23.54 -12.66 21.67
CA THR A 452 -22.80 -12.28 22.87
C THR A 452 -21.44 -11.79 22.44
N SER A 453 -20.99 -10.67 22.99
CA SER A 453 -19.66 -10.14 22.73
C SER A 453 -18.94 -9.80 24.03
N GLY A 454 -17.63 -9.64 23.93
CA GLY A 454 -16.81 -9.21 25.05
C GLY A 454 -15.38 -8.91 24.63
N LEU A 455 -14.59 -8.49 25.60
CA LEU A 455 -13.17 -8.21 25.42
C LEU A 455 -12.34 -9.48 25.62
N GLY A 456 -11.22 -9.56 24.91
CA GLY A 456 -10.24 -10.64 24.94
C GLY A 456 -10.05 -11.32 23.59
N ALA A 457 -8.96 -12.09 23.47
CA ALA A 457 -8.61 -12.77 22.24
C ALA A 457 -9.53 -13.94 21.84
N SER A 458 -10.39 -14.42 22.75
CA SER A 458 -11.34 -15.50 22.46
C SER A 458 -12.52 -15.50 23.43
N ALA A 459 -13.65 -16.03 22.98
CA ALA A 459 -14.87 -16.11 23.77
C ALA A 459 -14.75 -17.17 24.88
N PRO A 460 -15.15 -16.87 26.13
CA PRO A 460 -15.22 -17.88 27.18
C PRO A 460 -16.29 -18.94 26.86
N SER A 461 -16.16 -20.15 27.41
CA SER A 461 -17.16 -21.22 27.19
C SER A 461 -18.58 -20.83 27.62
N SER A 462 -18.72 -19.88 28.56
CA SER A 462 -20.02 -19.35 28.98
C SER A 462 -20.74 -18.54 27.89
N ALA A 463 -20.06 -18.15 26.82
CA ALA A 463 -20.66 -17.48 25.66
C ALA A 463 -21.33 -18.46 24.67
N PHE A 464 -21.24 -19.79 24.90
CA PHE A 464 -21.81 -20.85 24.07
C PHE A 464 -22.89 -21.64 24.84
N PRO A 465 -24.06 -21.06 25.13
CA PRO A 465 -25.08 -21.65 26.00
C PRO A 465 -25.71 -22.96 25.49
#